data_AF-D6WU55-F1
#
_entry.id   AF-D6WU55-F1
#
_cell.length_a   1.000
_cell.length_b   1.000
_cell.length_c   1.000
_cell.angle_alpha   90.00
_cell.angle_beta   90.00
_cell.angle_gamma   90.00
#
_symmetry.space_group_name_H-M   'P 1'
#
loop_
_entity.id
_entity.type
_entity.pdbx_description
1 polymer ?
#
loop_
_entity_poly.entity_id
_entity_poly.type
_entity_poly.pdbx_seq_one_letter_code
_entity_poly.pdbx_strand_id
1 'polypeptide(L)'
;MDPHLKSLILENPVFRSYLFYSSILALKMMLMTLLTIRQRLLNNALVSQEDAAFLGGTVCWTNEKVERVRRGHRNDMESIYLFLLVAFAYIWTDPEPVWADYLFLTFTIARILHTVVYNVIVVPQPARGLAWLVGYLITGYMAIKTYTAFK
;
A
#
# COMPACT_ATOMS: atom_id res chain seq x y z
N MET A 1 24.92 -8.29 -23.19
CA MET A 1 23.94 -7.53 -22.41
C MET A 1 23.93 -8.12 -21.02
N ASP A 2 24.27 -7.34 -20.00
CA ASP A 2 24.58 -7.86 -18.67
C ASP A 2 23.38 -8.63 -18.10
N PRO A 3 23.60 -9.81 -17.47
CA PRO A 3 22.51 -10.64 -16.94
C PRO A 3 21.65 -9.87 -15.94
N HIS A 4 22.21 -8.90 -15.22
CA HIS A 4 21.50 -8.02 -14.30
C HIS A 4 20.57 -7.01 -15.01
N LEU A 5 20.90 -6.57 -16.23
CA LEU A 5 20.06 -5.66 -17.01
C LEU A 5 18.81 -6.34 -17.58
N LYS A 6 18.81 -7.67 -17.73
CA LYS A 6 17.63 -8.45 -18.15
C LYS A 6 16.48 -8.40 -17.15
N SER A 7 16.79 -8.14 -15.88
CA SER A 7 15.80 -8.09 -14.80
C SER A 7 14.84 -6.89 -14.90
N LEU A 8 15.23 -5.81 -15.59
CA LEU A 8 14.47 -4.56 -15.69
C LEU A 8 13.82 -4.36 -17.06
N ILE A 9 13.69 -5.43 -17.84
CA ILE A 9 13.08 -5.40 -19.17
C ILE A 9 11.64 -5.89 -19.05
N LEU A 10 10.73 -5.30 -19.83
CA LEU A 10 9.33 -5.72 -19.89
C LEU A 10 9.13 -7.17 -20.35
N GLU A 11 10.13 -7.78 -20.97
CA GLU A 11 10.16 -9.20 -21.31
C GLU A 11 10.26 -10.10 -20.07
N ASN A 12 10.80 -9.59 -18.97
CA ASN A 12 10.83 -10.32 -17.71
C ASN A 12 9.39 -10.33 -17.11
N PRO A 13 8.76 -11.51 -16.98
CA PRO A 13 7.40 -11.62 -16.47
C PRO A 13 7.27 -11.11 -15.04
N VAL A 14 8.29 -11.30 -14.20
CA VAL A 14 8.31 -10.84 -12.80
C VAL A 14 8.31 -9.30 -12.74
N PHE A 15 9.14 -8.66 -13.55
CA PHE A 15 9.21 -7.20 -13.61
C PHE A 15 7.91 -6.59 -14.12
N ARG A 16 7.29 -7.20 -15.13
CA ARG A 16 5.97 -6.81 -15.62
C ARG A 16 4.90 -6.92 -14.54
N SER A 17 4.85 -8.03 -13.81
CA SER A 17 3.92 -8.20 -12.69
C SER A 17 4.16 -7.18 -11.59
N TYR A 18 5.42 -6.93 -11.22
CA TYR A 18 5.79 -5.89 -10.26
C TYR A 18 5.23 -4.52 -10.67
N LEU A 19 5.46 -4.07 -11.91
CA LEU A 19 4.95 -2.78 -12.41
C LEU A 19 3.42 -2.71 -12.41
N PHE A 20 2.75 -3.81 -12.75
CA PHE A 20 1.29 -3.88 -12.75
C PHE A 20 0.72 -3.71 -11.34
N TYR A 21 1.19 -4.51 -10.38
CA TYR A 21 0.70 -4.43 -8.99
C TYR A 21 1.14 -3.16 -8.28
N SER A 22 2.35 -2.65 -8.55
CA SER A 22 2.79 -1.36 -7.99
C SER A 22 1.91 -0.22 -8.45
N SER A 23 1.46 -0.23 -9.71
CA SER A 23 0.54 0.77 -10.26
C SER A 23 -0.83 0.71 -9.58
N ILE A 24 -1.37 -0.50 -9.35
CA ILE A 24 -2.63 -0.69 -8.61
C ILE A 24 -2.51 -0.16 -7.18
N LEU A 25 -1.43 -0.50 -6.48
CA LEU A 25 -1.18 -0.04 -5.11
C LEU A 25 -1.00 1.49 -5.04
N ALA A 26 -0.31 2.08 -6.01
CA ALA A 26 -0.16 3.54 -6.12
C ALA A 26 -1.51 4.23 -6.34
N LEU A 27 -2.34 3.74 -7.27
CA LEU A 27 -3.69 4.24 -7.49
C LEU A 27 -4.55 4.12 -6.23
N LYS A 28 -4.46 3.00 -5.50
CA LYS A 28 -5.13 2.81 -4.21
C LYS A 28 -4.71 3.87 -3.18
N MET A 29 -3.43 4.21 -3.11
CA MET A 29 -2.91 5.25 -2.22
C MET A 29 -3.44 6.63 -2.60
N MET A 30 -3.53 6.93 -3.90
CA MET A 30 -4.16 8.16 -4.38
C MET A 30 -5.65 8.21 -4.02
N LEU A 31 -6.39 7.10 -4.15
CA LEU A 31 -7.78 7.04 -3.71
C LEU A 31 -7.92 7.31 -2.20
N MET A 32 -6.96 6.87 -1.39
CA MET A 32 -6.96 7.13 0.05
C MET A 32 -6.74 8.62 0.41
N THR A 33 -6.03 9.40 -0.41
CA THR A 33 -5.96 10.87 -0.19
C THR A 33 -7.33 11.50 -0.46
N LEU A 34 -7.98 11.13 -1.56
CA LEU A 34 -9.31 11.62 -1.92
C LEU A 34 -10.38 11.27 -0.87
N LEU A 35 -10.34 10.06 -0.32
CA LEU A 35 -11.22 9.67 0.80
C LEU A 35 -10.99 10.52 2.04
N THR A 36 -9.74 10.87 2.34
CA THR A 36 -9.42 11.76 3.47
C THR A 36 -9.99 13.16 3.25
N ILE A 37 -9.82 13.71 2.04
CA ILE A 37 -10.38 15.02 1.67
C ILE A 37 -11.90 15.00 1.79
N ARG A 38 -12.57 13.98 1.21
CA ARG A 38 -14.02 13.81 1.32
C ARG A 38 -14.48 13.76 2.77
N GLN A 39 -13.77 13.02 3.64
CA GLN A 39 -14.12 12.94 5.05
C GLN A 39 -13.93 14.27 5.78
N ARG A 40 -12.94 15.08 5.40
CA ARG A 40 -12.75 16.42 5.98
C ARG A 40 -13.90 17.36 5.61
N LEU A 41 -14.29 17.37 4.33
CA LEU A 41 -15.41 18.18 3.84
C LEU A 41 -16.73 17.78 4.51
N LEU A 42 -17.03 16.47 4.58
CA LEU A 42 -18.27 15.99 5.18
C LEU A 42 -18.42 16.26 6.68
N ASN A 43 -17.32 16.46 7.40
CA ASN A 43 -17.36 16.72 8.85
C ASN A 43 -16.90 18.13 9.22
N ASN A 44 -16.79 19.04 8.24
CA ASN A 44 -16.28 20.41 8.44
C ASN A 44 -14.98 20.44 9.27
N ALA A 45 -14.10 19.47 9.05
CA ALA A 45 -12.87 19.27 9.81
C ALA A 45 -11.65 19.65 8.98
N LEU A 46 -11.58 20.94 8.66
CA LEU A 46 -10.52 21.51 7.84
C LEU A 46 -9.27 21.77 8.68
N VAL A 47 -8.11 21.66 8.03
CA VAL A 47 -6.80 21.79 8.69
C VAL A 47 -6.33 23.22 8.65
N SER A 48 -6.49 23.91 7.51
CA SER A 48 -6.05 25.28 7.33
C SER A 48 -7.17 26.28 7.60
N GLN A 49 -6.80 27.43 8.18
CA GLN A 49 -7.69 28.59 8.28
C GLN A 49 -8.09 29.14 6.90
N GLU A 50 -7.20 29.04 5.91
CA GLU A 50 -7.47 29.42 4.53
C GLU A 50 -8.57 28.55 3.92
N ASP A 51 -8.45 27.21 4.06
CA ASP A 51 -9.46 26.26 3.60
C ASP A 51 -10.81 26.50 4.29
N ALA A 52 -10.78 26.78 5.60
CA ALA A 52 -11.97 27.07 6.38
C ALA A 52 -12.69 28.35 5.89
N ALA A 53 -11.94 29.40 5.59
CA ALA A 53 -12.48 30.64 5.04
C ALA A 53 -13.02 30.45 3.60
N PHE A 54 -12.33 29.68 2.76
CA PHE A 54 -12.73 29.45 1.37
C PHE A 54 -13.94 28.50 1.24
N LEU A 55 -13.98 27.43 2.02
CA LEU A 55 -15.00 26.37 1.94
C LEU A 55 -16.15 26.56 2.95
N GLY A 56 -16.10 27.60 3.79
CA GLY A 56 -17.14 27.89 4.79
C GLY A 56 -17.18 26.89 5.95
N GLY A 57 -16.05 26.29 6.31
CA GLY A 57 -15.93 25.29 7.37
C GLY A 57 -15.29 25.83 8.65
N THR A 58 -15.12 24.96 9.65
CA THR A 58 -14.39 25.28 10.88
C THR A 58 -13.03 24.58 10.89
N VAL A 59 -12.04 25.26 11.48
CA VAL A 59 -10.73 24.63 11.71
C VAL A 59 -10.90 23.64 12.85
N CYS A 60 -10.82 22.36 12.53
CA CYS A 60 -10.92 21.29 13.51
C CYS A 60 -9.82 20.26 13.25
N TRP A 61 -8.84 20.27 14.14
CA TRP A 61 -7.65 19.41 14.06
C TRP A 61 -7.96 17.95 14.41
N THR A 62 -9.00 17.72 15.23
CA THR A 62 -9.30 16.40 15.81
C THR A 62 -10.72 15.98 15.47
N ASN A 63 -10.85 15.18 14.40
CA ASN A 63 -12.10 14.50 14.05
C ASN A 63 -11.84 13.00 13.92
N GLU A 64 -12.51 12.18 14.74
CA GLU A 64 -12.25 10.74 14.83
C GLU A 64 -12.48 10.01 13.50
N LYS A 65 -13.44 10.44 12.67
CA LYS A 65 -13.69 9.83 11.36
C LYS A 65 -12.58 10.15 10.37
N VAL A 66 -12.04 11.38 10.40
CA VAL A 66 -10.90 11.79 9.58
C VAL A 66 -9.62 11.07 10.04
N GLU A 67 -9.37 11.04 11.34
CA GLU A 67 -8.21 10.36 11.91
C GLU A 67 -8.23 8.85 11.66
N ARG A 68 -9.41 8.22 11.61
CA ARG A 68 -9.54 6.84 11.15
C ARG A 68 -8.99 6.68 9.73
N VAL A 69 -9.46 7.47 8.76
CA VAL A 69 -8.95 7.36 7.38
C VAL A 69 -7.45 7.64 7.29
N ARG A 70 -6.94 8.61 8.07
CA ARG A 70 -5.50 8.90 8.14
C ARG A 70 -4.68 7.75 8.71
N ARG A 71 -5.16 7.05 9.74
CA ARG A 71 -4.50 5.85 10.28
C ARG A 71 -4.48 4.72 9.25
N GLY A 72 -5.57 4.55 8.51
CA GLY A 72 -5.62 3.62 7.37
C GLY A 72 -4.58 3.96 6.31
N HIS A 73 -4.53 5.23 5.89
CA HIS A 73 -3.55 5.73 4.92
C HIS A 73 -2.11 5.54 5.41
N ARG A 74 -1.83 5.85 6.68
CA ARG A 74 -0.50 5.66 7.28
C ARG A 74 -0.06 4.20 7.25
N ASN A 75 -0.95 3.28 7.63
CA ASN A 75 -0.64 1.86 7.57
C ASN A 75 -0.34 1.39 6.14
N ASP A 76 -1.04 1.95 5.15
CA ASP A 76 -0.73 1.69 3.75
C ASP A 76 0.66 2.22 3.36
N MET A 77 1.04 3.43 3.78
CA MET A 77 2.40 3.96 3.53
C MET A 77 3.47 3.03 4.12
N GLU A 78 3.34 2.67 5.40
CA GLU A 78 4.31 1.81 6.09
C GLU A 78 4.47 0.45 5.41
N SER A 79 3.37 -0.15 4.94
CA SER A 79 3.39 -1.49 4.36
C SER A 79 3.74 -1.50 2.86
N ILE A 80 3.13 -0.61 2.07
CA ILE A 80 3.30 -0.58 0.62
C ILE A 80 4.69 -0.07 0.25
N TYR A 81 5.20 0.96 0.92
CA TYR A 81 6.56 1.45 0.61
C TYR A 81 7.62 0.38 0.88
N LEU A 82 7.48 -0.34 2.00
CA LEU A 82 8.39 -1.45 2.31
C LEU A 82 8.26 -2.58 1.28
N PHE A 83 7.05 -2.94 0.89
CA PHE A 83 6.81 -3.94 -0.15
C PHE A 83 7.43 -3.52 -1.49
N LEU A 84 7.25 -2.28 -1.95
CA LEU A 84 7.81 -1.82 -3.22
C LEU A 84 9.34 -1.93 -3.24
N LEU A 85 10.00 -1.49 -2.16
CA LEU A 85 11.45 -1.58 -2.04
C LEU A 85 11.95 -3.02 -2.03
N VAL A 86 11.32 -3.88 -1.23
CA VAL A 86 11.74 -5.29 -1.08
C VAL A 86 11.40 -6.11 -2.33
N ALA A 87 10.23 -5.92 -2.93
CA ALA A 87 9.82 -6.59 -4.16
C ALA A 87 10.75 -6.21 -5.31
N PHE A 88 11.13 -4.93 -5.43
CA PHE A 88 12.12 -4.50 -6.40
C PHE A 88 13.46 -5.22 -6.19
N ALA A 89 13.92 -5.32 -4.94
CA ALA A 89 15.13 -6.05 -4.61
C ALA A 89 15.04 -7.56 -4.94
N TYR A 90 13.85 -8.15 -4.73
CA TYR A 90 13.56 -9.57 -5.00
C TYR A 90 13.58 -9.92 -6.49
N ILE A 91 13.29 -8.97 -7.40
CA ILE A 91 13.35 -9.21 -8.85
C ILE A 91 14.77 -9.61 -9.29
N TRP A 92 15.81 -9.08 -8.64
CA TRP A 92 17.19 -9.42 -8.96
C TRP A 92 17.63 -10.80 -8.47
N THR A 93 16.84 -11.49 -7.65
CA THR A 93 17.14 -12.86 -7.24
C THR A 93 16.70 -13.92 -8.25
N ASP A 94 16.25 -13.49 -9.45
CA ASP A 94 15.68 -14.32 -10.50
C ASP A 94 14.64 -15.34 -9.98
N PRO A 95 13.57 -14.85 -9.30
CA PRO A 95 12.59 -15.74 -8.71
C PRO A 95 11.72 -16.41 -9.78
N GLU A 96 11.17 -17.57 -9.42
CA GLU A 96 10.22 -18.29 -10.28
C GLU A 96 8.99 -17.39 -10.58
N PRO A 97 8.65 -17.16 -11.87
CA PRO A 97 7.68 -16.13 -12.23
C PRO A 97 6.29 -16.32 -11.64
N VAL A 98 5.79 -17.55 -11.62
CA VAL A 98 4.46 -17.86 -11.10
C VAL A 98 4.40 -17.59 -9.59
N TRP A 99 5.44 -18.01 -8.85
CA TRP A 99 5.53 -17.74 -7.43
C TRP A 99 5.61 -16.25 -7.10
N ALA A 100 6.40 -15.48 -7.84
CA ALA A 100 6.49 -14.05 -7.64
C ALA A 100 5.15 -13.34 -7.92
N ASP A 101 4.42 -13.74 -8.96
CA ASP A 101 3.11 -13.20 -9.28
C ASP A 101 2.09 -13.46 -8.15
N TYR A 102 2.06 -14.67 -7.60
CA TYR A 102 1.19 -15.01 -6.47
C TYR A 102 1.49 -14.19 -5.21
N LEU A 103 2.77 -13.92 -4.91
CA LEU A 103 3.16 -13.09 -3.78
C LEU A 103 2.67 -11.65 -3.96
N PHE A 104 2.86 -11.08 -5.16
CA PHE A 104 2.43 -9.71 -5.47
C PHE A 104 0.91 -9.57 -5.49
N LEU A 105 0.20 -10.54 -6.08
CA LEU A 105 -1.25 -10.59 -6.10
C LEU A 105 -1.82 -10.68 -4.68
N THR A 106 -1.31 -11.61 -3.89
CA THR A 106 -1.79 -11.86 -2.51
C THR A 106 -1.55 -10.65 -1.63
N PHE A 107 -0.38 -10.02 -1.74
CA PHE A 107 -0.09 -8.76 -1.06
C PHE A 107 -1.10 -7.68 -1.47
N THR A 108 -1.34 -7.51 -2.77
CA THR A 108 -2.26 -6.49 -3.30
C THR A 108 -3.68 -6.69 -2.80
N ILE A 109 -4.20 -7.92 -2.87
CA ILE A 109 -5.53 -8.28 -2.35
C ILE A 109 -5.59 -8.03 -0.84
N ALA A 110 -4.59 -8.46 -0.08
CA ALA A 110 -4.55 -8.23 1.37
C ALA A 110 -4.59 -6.73 1.72
N ARG A 111 -3.90 -5.87 0.97
CA ARG A 111 -3.92 -4.41 1.17
C ARG A 111 -5.26 -3.79 0.81
N ILE A 112 -5.90 -4.23 -0.27
CA ILE A 112 -7.24 -3.76 -0.66
C ILE A 112 -8.25 -4.16 0.42
N LEU A 113 -8.24 -5.42 0.85
CA LEU A 113 -9.11 -5.93 1.91
C LEU A 113 -8.88 -5.19 3.23
N HIS A 114 -7.62 -4.97 3.64
CA HIS A 114 -7.30 -4.18 4.82
C HIS A 114 -7.92 -2.78 4.76
N THR A 115 -7.85 -2.13 3.59
CA THR A 115 -8.42 -0.79 3.40
C THR A 115 -9.95 -0.79 3.52
N VAL A 116 -10.61 -1.78 2.90
CA VAL A 116 -12.07 -1.94 2.96
C VAL A 116 -12.54 -2.21 4.39
N VAL A 117 -11.90 -3.14 5.08
CA VAL A 117 -12.20 -3.55 6.46
C VAL A 117 -11.87 -2.46 7.49
N TYR A 118 -10.95 -1.55 7.15
CA TYR A 118 -10.57 -0.45 8.05
C TYR A 118 -11.46 0.79 7.87
N ASN A 119 -11.77 1.17 6.62
CA ASN A 119 -12.38 2.45 6.31
C ASN A 119 -13.83 2.37 5.84
N VAL A 120 -14.24 1.28 5.19
CA VAL A 120 -15.56 1.16 4.56
C VAL A 120 -16.51 0.35 5.45
N ILE A 121 -16.11 -0.86 5.81
CA ILE A 121 -16.87 -1.75 6.67
C ILE A 121 -16.10 -1.83 7.98
N VAL A 122 -16.57 -1.17 9.04
CA VAL A 122 -15.89 -1.19 10.35
C VAL A 122 -16.07 -2.56 10.97
N VAL A 123 -15.19 -3.51 10.62
CA VAL A 123 -15.19 -4.85 11.22
C VAL A 123 -14.41 -4.79 12.54
N PRO A 124 -14.94 -5.39 13.63
CA PRO A 124 -14.19 -5.55 14.86
C PRO A 124 -12.86 -6.30 14.61
N GLN A 125 -11.89 -6.13 15.51
CA GLN A 125 -10.71 -6.99 15.52
C GLN A 125 -11.18 -8.47 15.58
N PRO A 126 -10.59 -9.44 14.86
CA PRO A 126 -9.18 -9.53 14.44
C PRO A 126 -8.91 -9.35 12.93
N ALA A 127 -9.92 -9.11 12.11
CA ALA A 127 -9.80 -9.13 10.64
C ALA A 127 -8.69 -8.20 10.09
N ARG A 128 -8.53 -7.02 10.72
CA ARG A 128 -7.48 -6.04 10.37
C ARG A 128 -6.07 -6.57 10.63
N GLY A 129 -5.86 -7.19 11.80
CA GLY A 129 -4.56 -7.74 12.18
C GLY A 129 -4.13 -8.89 11.27
N LEU A 130 -5.08 -9.76 10.89
CA LEU A 130 -4.83 -10.86 9.97
C LEU A 130 -4.44 -10.37 8.57
N ALA A 131 -5.18 -9.40 8.01
CA ALA A 131 -4.84 -8.84 6.69
C ALA A 131 -3.48 -8.13 6.68
N TRP A 132 -3.14 -7.44 7.76
CA TRP A 132 -1.81 -6.83 7.93
C TRP A 132 -0.71 -7.90 8.05
N LEU A 133 -0.94 -8.96 8.82
CA LEU A 133 0.03 -10.04 9.03
C LEU A 133 0.40 -10.75 7.73
N VAL A 134 -0.57 -11.00 6.86
CA VAL A 134 -0.31 -11.61 5.53
C VAL A 134 0.66 -10.75 4.73
N GLY A 135 0.43 -9.43 4.66
CA GLY A 135 1.34 -8.52 3.98
C GLY A 135 2.74 -8.51 4.60
N TYR A 136 2.80 -8.47 5.94
CA TYR A 136 4.06 -8.49 6.68
C TYR A 136 4.90 -9.76 6.41
N LEU A 137 4.26 -10.93 6.41
CA LEU A 137 4.92 -12.21 6.14
C LEU A 137 5.44 -12.30 4.69
N ILE A 138 4.66 -11.83 3.71
CA ILE A 138 5.08 -11.81 2.31
C ILE A 138 6.30 -10.90 2.12
N THR A 139 6.27 -9.69 2.67
CA THR A 139 7.40 -8.77 2.60
C THR A 139 8.63 -9.33 3.32
N GLY A 140 8.44 -9.95 4.49
CA GLY A 140 9.53 -10.61 5.23
C GLY A 140 10.16 -11.77 4.46
N TYR A 141 9.34 -12.63 3.84
CA TYR A 141 9.81 -13.71 2.99
C TYR A 141 10.69 -13.20 1.85
N MET A 142 10.22 -12.22 1.09
CA MET A 142 10.99 -11.63 -0.01
C MET A 142 12.29 -11.01 0.49
N ALA A 143 12.27 -10.29 1.62
CA ALA A 143 13.46 -9.67 2.19
C ALA A 143 14.52 -10.71 2.59
N ILE A 144 14.11 -11.82 3.20
CA ILE A 144 15.01 -12.92 3.57
C ILE A 144 15.59 -13.59 2.31
N LYS A 145 14.77 -13.82 1.29
CA LYS A 145 15.23 -14.39 0.01
C LYS A 145 16.22 -13.47 -0.68
N THR A 146 15.97 -12.17 -0.72
CA THR A 146 16.92 -11.18 -1.23
C THR A 146 18.21 -11.18 -0.43
N TYR A 147 18.15 -11.12 0.90
CA TYR A 147 19.34 -11.14 1.76
C TYR A 147 20.20 -12.39 1.55
N THR A 148 19.58 -13.56 1.42
CA THR A 148 20.28 -14.83 1.22
C THR A 148 20.86 -15.01 -0.19
N ALA A 149 20.30 -14.34 -1.20
CA ALA A 149 20.79 -14.42 -2.58
C ALA A 149 22.07 -13.57 -2.81
N PHE A 150 22.28 -12.51 -2.04
CA PHE A 150 23.39 -11.56 -2.19
C PHE A 150 24.50 -11.72 -1.13
N LYS A 151 24.39 -12.71 -0.25
CA LYS A 151 25.42 -13.05 0.75
C LYS A 151 26.31 -14.17 0.23
#